data_AF-A0A919TPF0-F1
#
_entry.id   AF-A0A919TPF0-F1
#
_cell.length_a   1.000
_cell.length_b   1.000
_cell.length_c   1.000
_cell.angle_alpha   90.00
_cell.angle_beta   90.00
_cell.angle_gamma   90.00
#
_symmetry.space_group_name_H-M   'P 1'
#
loop_
_entity.id
_entity.type
_entity.pdbx_description
1 polymer ?
#
loop_
_entity_poly.entity_id
_entity_poly.type
_entity_poly.pdbx_seq_one_letter_code
_entity_poly.pdbx_strand_id
1 'polypeptide(L)'
;MEIWSHGGKRYELTSIYSVPDDAWYYELRGLTEPTGAGPYLTISLPDATPDGPFTPKPAQHIVVYADGGVLPWPILGKLIHLLESNGDLVEEQRDLSSGTVGLPLTLNSWSHEGRRFEVNQLHHGDADSWCYELYEVGPDNPESNYIEVRIPDASPEAGPFIPMLADHLTLTMHGHMALPWPVFRRFLDAIQAAGVILEATGDEPPRP
;
A
#
# COMPACT_ATOMS: atom_id res chain seq x y z
N MET A 1 10.99 17.19 2.26
CA MET A 1 10.38 16.71 3.51
C MET A 1 9.02 17.36 3.64
N GLU A 2 7.98 16.56 3.83
CA GLU A 2 6.60 17.02 3.98
C GLU A 2 5.94 16.38 5.20
N ILE A 3 5.03 17.10 5.85
CA ILE A 3 4.24 16.58 6.97
C ILE A 3 2.78 16.48 6.54
N TRP A 4 2.22 15.30 6.68
CA TRP A 4 0.81 15.00 6.41
C TRP A 4 0.11 14.63 7.71
N SER A 5 -1.22 14.77 7.74
CA SER A 5 -2.03 14.52 8.93
C SER A 5 -3.31 13.78 8.56
N HIS A 6 -3.73 12.85 9.42
CA HIS A 6 -5.04 12.19 9.34
C HIS A 6 -5.49 11.77 10.73
N GLY A 7 -6.76 11.97 11.07
CA GLY A 7 -7.33 11.52 12.35
C GLY A 7 -6.55 11.99 13.59
N GLY A 8 -5.98 13.19 13.56
CA GLY A 8 -5.15 13.74 14.65
C GLY A 8 -3.72 13.16 14.75
N LYS A 9 -3.35 12.20 13.89
CA LYS A 9 -1.98 11.67 13.76
C LYS A 9 -1.21 12.41 12.67
N ARG A 10 0.11 12.46 12.80
CA ARG A 10 1.03 13.09 11.84
C ARG A 10 1.99 12.06 11.25
N TYR A 11 2.32 12.26 9.99
CA TYR A 11 3.19 11.42 9.18
C TYR A 11 4.20 12.31 8.47
N GLU A 12 5.46 11.90 8.42
CA GLU A 12 6.49 12.60 7.67
C GLU A 12 6.87 11.79 6.43
N LEU A 13 6.86 12.45 5.28
CA LEU A 13 7.44 11.95 4.04
C LEU A 13 8.81 12.59 3.82
N THR A 14 9.83 11.76 3.71
CA THR A 14 11.17 12.14 3.27
C THR A 14 11.44 11.54 1.90
N SER A 15 12.04 12.34 1.02
CA SER A 15 12.44 11.95 -0.34
C SER A 15 13.93 12.24 -0.47
N ILE A 16 14.74 11.23 -0.75
CA ILE A 16 16.19 11.34 -0.76
C ILE A 16 16.82 10.38 -1.76
N TYR A 17 17.87 10.84 -2.46
CA TYR A 17 18.72 9.97 -3.26
C TYR A 17 19.85 9.40 -2.40
N SER A 18 19.99 8.08 -2.40
CA SER A 18 21.07 7.34 -1.75
C SER A 18 22.16 7.03 -2.77
N VAL A 19 23.30 7.73 -2.66
CA VAL A 19 24.48 7.45 -3.49
C VAL A 19 25.04 6.04 -3.26
N PRO A 20 25.10 5.50 -2.03
CA PRO A 20 25.60 4.14 -1.84
C PRO A 20 24.75 3.05 -2.51
N ASP A 21 23.44 3.28 -2.66
CA ASP A 21 22.50 2.28 -3.18
C ASP A 21 22.11 2.54 -4.64
N ASP A 22 22.59 3.64 -5.22
CA ASP A 22 22.17 4.15 -6.53
C ASP A 22 20.64 4.13 -6.68
N ALA A 23 19.93 4.70 -5.70
CA ALA A 23 18.47 4.63 -5.63
C ALA A 23 17.85 5.88 -5.00
N TRP A 24 16.67 6.23 -5.49
CA TRP A 24 15.80 7.23 -4.88
C TRP A 24 14.86 6.57 -3.88
N TYR A 25 14.75 7.14 -2.68
CA TYR A 25 13.91 6.64 -1.61
C TYR A 25 12.80 7.61 -1.25
N TYR A 26 11.60 7.07 -1.10
CA TYR A 26 10.46 7.74 -0.47
C TYR A 26 10.15 7.03 0.85
N GLU A 27 10.43 7.70 1.97
CA GLU A 27 10.26 7.16 3.32
C GLU A 27 9.10 7.86 4.03
N LEU A 28 8.07 7.09 4.36
CA LEU A 28 6.92 7.56 5.11
C LEU A 28 6.96 7.00 6.53
N ARG A 29 6.98 7.89 7.52
CA ARG A 29 7.04 7.52 8.94
C ARG A 29 5.95 8.17 9.79
N GLY A 30 5.40 7.42 10.75
CA GLY A 30 4.54 7.97 11.81
C GLY A 30 5.32 8.83 12.80
N LEU A 31 4.76 9.98 13.19
CA LEU A 31 5.38 10.89 14.17
C LEU A 31 4.65 10.95 15.53
N THR A 32 3.41 10.45 15.60
CA THR A 32 2.56 10.59 16.78
C THR A 32 2.72 9.43 17.77
N GLU A 33 3.12 8.26 17.29
CA GLU A 33 3.38 7.08 18.12
C GLU A 33 4.77 7.18 18.78
N PRO A 34 5.04 6.41 19.87
CA PRO A 34 6.38 6.33 20.44
C PRO A 34 7.43 6.03 19.37
N THR A 35 8.62 6.63 19.48
CA THR A 35 9.73 6.41 18.54
C THR A 35 9.96 4.90 18.33
N GLY A 36 9.87 4.44 17.09
CA GLY A 36 10.06 3.03 16.72
C GLY A 36 8.77 2.20 16.61
N ALA A 37 7.60 2.76 16.88
CA ALA A 37 6.31 2.03 16.81
C ALA A 37 5.64 2.03 15.43
N GLY A 38 6.27 2.66 14.41
CA GLY A 38 5.73 2.75 13.05
C GLY A 38 4.55 3.74 12.92
N PRO A 39 3.89 3.77 11.75
CA PRO A 39 4.23 2.99 10.56
C PRO A 39 5.54 3.45 9.91
N TYR A 40 6.27 2.52 9.29
CA TYR A 40 7.38 2.81 8.40
C TYR A 40 7.12 2.12 7.04
N LEU A 41 6.97 2.93 6.00
CA LEU A 41 6.81 2.47 4.63
C LEU A 41 7.84 3.18 3.76
N THR A 42 8.75 2.41 3.18
CA THR A 42 9.84 2.94 2.34
C THR A 42 9.74 2.35 0.94
N ILE A 43 9.85 3.19 -0.08
CA ILE A 43 9.80 2.78 -1.49
C ILE A 43 11.14 3.14 -2.11
N SER A 44 11.86 2.14 -2.59
CA SER A 44 13.17 2.27 -3.23
C SER A 44 13.03 2.15 -4.73
N LEU A 45 13.42 3.20 -5.45
CA LEU A 45 13.42 3.30 -6.90
C LEU A 45 14.88 3.29 -7.38
N PRO A 46 15.38 2.14 -7.85
CA PRO A 46 16.76 2.06 -8.32
C PRO A 46 16.99 2.94 -9.54
N ASP A 47 18.15 3.58 -9.61
CA ASP A 47 18.59 4.40 -10.73
C ASP A 47 19.25 3.54 -11.82
N ALA A 48 18.86 3.76 -13.07
CA ALA A 48 19.44 3.16 -14.25
C ALA A 48 20.73 3.87 -14.70
N THR A 49 20.96 5.10 -14.24
CA THR A 49 22.09 5.95 -14.64
C THR A 49 22.80 6.60 -13.43
N PRO A 50 23.55 5.84 -12.62
CA PRO A 50 24.20 6.34 -11.40
C PRO A 50 25.12 7.56 -11.59
N ASP A 51 25.74 7.68 -12.76
CA ASP A 51 26.67 8.77 -13.10
C ASP A 51 25.98 9.97 -13.81
N GLY A 52 24.64 9.96 -13.93
CA GLY A 52 23.85 10.92 -14.70
C GLY A 52 22.65 11.51 -13.92
N PRO A 53 21.76 12.26 -14.60
CA PRO A 53 20.48 12.62 -14.02
C PRO A 53 19.70 11.35 -13.66
N PHE A 54 19.02 11.36 -12.51
CA PHE A 54 18.22 10.23 -12.06
C PHE A 54 17.30 9.73 -13.16
N THR A 55 17.43 8.44 -13.49
CA THR A 55 16.58 7.74 -14.44
C THR A 55 16.06 6.48 -13.77
N PRO A 56 14.77 6.39 -13.42
CA PRO A 56 14.24 5.23 -12.71
C PRO A 56 14.36 3.95 -13.57
N LYS A 57 14.76 2.85 -12.93
CA LYS A 57 14.62 1.51 -13.51
C LYS A 57 13.15 1.13 -13.66
N PRO A 58 12.82 0.15 -14.54
CA PRO A 58 11.48 -0.38 -14.65
C PRO A 58 10.88 -0.81 -13.30
N ALA A 59 9.56 -0.65 -13.16
CA ALA A 59 8.81 -0.88 -11.93
C ALA A 59 9.03 -2.27 -11.29
N GLN A 60 9.42 -3.28 -12.08
CA GLN A 60 9.76 -4.62 -11.59
C GLN A 60 10.96 -4.65 -10.61
N HIS A 61 11.82 -3.63 -10.66
CA HIS A 61 12.99 -3.49 -9.79
C HIS A 61 12.72 -2.64 -8.54
N ILE A 62 11.54 -2.01 -8.45
CA ILE A 62 11.16 -1.19 -7.30
C ILE A 62 10.75 -2.11 -6.15
N VAL A 63 11.24 -1.80 -4.95
CA VAL A 63 10.94 -2.54 -3.73
C VAL A 63 10.23 -1.64 -2.73
N VAL A 64 9.18 -2.18 -2.11
CA VAL A 64 8.43 -1.58 -1.00
C VAL A 64 8.83 -2.29 0.27
N TYR A 65 9.48 -1.58 1.18
CA TYR A 65 9.78 -2.04 2.52
C TYR A 65 8.66 -1.59 3.46
N ALA A 66 7.97 -2.55 4.05
CA ALA A 66 6.88 -2.32 4.99
C ALA A 66 7.32 -2.83 6.37
N ASP A 67 7.32 -1.94 7.36
CA ASP A 67 7.83 -2.22 8.69
C ASP A 67 6.89 -1.64 9.76
N GLY A 68 6.12 -2.55 10.37
CA GLY A 68 5.34 -2.31 11.57
C GLY A 68 4.27 -1.21 11.49
N GLY A 69 3.33 -1.25 12.42
CA GLY A 69 2.40 -0.14 12.66
C GLY A 69 1.23 -0.04 11.67
N VAL A 70 0.49 1.05 11.80
CA VAL A 70 -0.80 1.27 11.13
C VAL A 70 -0.76 2.55 10.30
N LEU A 71 -1.00 2.42 9.01
CA LEU A 71 -1.05 3.50 8.04
C LEU A 71 -2.49 3.74 7.55
N PRO A 72 -3.08 4.92 7.77
CA PRO A 72 -4.41 5.23 7.25
C PRO A 72 -4.43 5.23 5.71
N TRP A 73 -5.51 4.71 5.14
CA TRP A 73 -5.67 4.62 3.70
C TRP A 73 -5.54 5.95 2.96
N PRO A 74 -6.07 7.09 3.45
CA PRO A 74 -5.88 8.39 2.78
C PRO A 74 -4.41 8.83 2.69
N ILE A 75 -3.61 8.48 3.71
CA ILE A 75 -2.17 8.79 3.72
C ILE A 75 -1.43 7.90 2.72
N LEU A 76 -1.77 6.60 2.66
CA LEU A 76 -1.26 5.68 1.65
C LEU A 76 -1.63 6.15 0.24
N GLY A 77 -2.90 6.47 0.00
CA GLY A 77 -3.38 6.95 -1.30
C GLY A 77 -2.66 8.22 -1.75
N LYS A 78 -2.39 9.15 -0.82
CA LYS A 78 -1.59 10.34 -1.10
C LYS A 78 -0.14 10.01 -1.52
N LEU A 79 0.51 9.04 -0.87
CA LEU A 79 1.84 8.58 -1.26
C LEU A 79 1.85 7.96 -2.67
N ILE A 80 0.89 7.06 -2.94
CA ILE A 80 0.79 6.43 -4.26
C ILE A 80 0.55 7.48 -5.35
N HIS A 81 -0.35 8.43 -5.11
CA HIS A 81 -0.62 9.51 -6.05
C HIS A 81 0.62 10.38 -6.31
N LEU A 82 1.39 10.70 -5.26
CA LEU A 82 2.64 11.45 -5.40
C LEU A 82 3.63 10.73 -6.32
N LEU A 83 3.84 9.41 -6.11
CA LEU A 83 4.74 8.60 -6.94
C LEU A 83 4.29 8.51 -8.39
N GLU A 84 2.98 8.31 -8.63
CA GLU A 84 2.40 8.27 -9.96
C GLU A 84 2.52 9.64 -10.67
N SER A 85 2.39 10.74 -9.92
CA SER A 85 2.46 12.11 -10.46
C SER A 85 3.88 12.59 -10.80
N ASN A 86 4.90 12.09 -10.10
CA ASN A 86 6.30 12.47 -10.33
C ASN A 86 6.88 11.87 -11.62
N GLY A 87 6.24 10.86 -12.19
CA GLY A 87 6.73 10.18 -13.39
C GLY A 87 7.91 9.25 -13.14
N ASP A 88 8.25 9.00 -11.88
CA ASP A 88 9.36 8.11 -11.50
C ASP A 88 9.00 6.62 -11.66
N LEU A 89 7.72 6.30 -11.83
CA LEU A 89 7.24 4.94 -12.06
C LEU A 89 7.22 4.64 -13.56
N VAL A 90 8.29 3.99 -14.05
CA VAL A 90 8.33 3.47 -15.42
C VAL A 90 7.67 2.09 -15.44
N GLU A 91 6.38 2.07 -15.77
CA GLU A 91 5.69 0.82 -16.08
C GLU A 91 6.15 0.31 -17.45
N GLU A 92 6.89 -0.80 -17.49
CA GLU A 92 6.95 -1.56 -18.72
C GLU A 92 5.54 -2.04 -19.05
N GLN A 93 5.11 -1.67 -20.25
CA GLN A 93 3.78 -1.89 -20.83
C GLN A 93 3.15 -3.16 -20.26
N ARG A 94 2.26 -2.97 -19.28
CA ARG A 94 1.46 -4.06 -18.71
C ARG A 94 0.84 -4.77 -19.91
N ASP A 95 1.04 -6.08 -20.03
CA ASP A 95 0.19 -6.92 -20.86
C ASP A 95 -1.21 -6.93 -20.19
N LEU A 96 -1.94 -5.81 -20.35
CA LEU A 96 -3.34 -5.63 -19.97
C LEU A 96 -4.28 -6.45 -20.89
N SER A 97 -3.71 -7.30 -21.76
CA SER A 97 -4.41 -8.23 -22.63
C SER A 97 -5.14 -9.34 -21.85
N SER A 98 -4.94 -9.45 -20.54
CA SER A 98 -5.81 -10.25 -19.66
C SER A 98 -6.70 -9.36 -18.78
N GLY A 99 -7.72 -8.78 -19.41
CA GLY A 99 -9.01 -8.46 -18.78
C GLY A 99 -8.99 -7.59 -17.53
N THR A 100 -9.13 -6.27 -17.71
CA THR A 100 -9.72 -5.35 -16.73
C THR A 100 -11.20 -5.67 -16.54
N VAL A 101 -11.48 -6.82 -15.92
CA VAL A 101 -12.77 -7.16 -15.33
C VAL A 101 -12.40 -7.57 -13.93
N GLY A 102 -12.85 -6.79 -12.93
CA GLY A 102 -12.43 -6.87 -11.53
C GLY A 102 -12.07 -8.29 -11.14
N LEU A 103 -10.77 -8.55 -10.99
CA LEU A 103 -10.30 -9.90 -10.69
C LEU A 103 -10.96 -10.30 -9.38
N PRO A 104 -11.87 -11.30 -9.38
CA PRO A 104 -12.36 -11.82 -8.12
C PRO A 104 -11.12 -12.31 -7.39
N LEU A 105 -10.92 -11.86 -6.15
CA LEU A 105 -9.71 -12.14 -5.36
C LEU A 105 -9.31 -13.62 -5.38
N THR A 106 -10.26 -14.52 -5.65
CA THR A 106 -10.18 -15.95 -6.04
C THR A 106 -8.93 -16.45 -6.80
N LEU A 107 -8.15 -15.62 -7.49
CA LEU A 107 -6.78 -15.97 -7.92
C LEU A 107 -5.77 -15.53 -6.85
N ASN A 108 -5.88 -16.18 -5.68
CA ASN A 108 -5.19 -15.85 -4.43
C ASN A 108 -3.67 -16.04 -4.47
N SER A 109 -3.03 -16.38 -5.60
CA SER A 109 -1.58 -16.57 -5.65
C SER A 109 -0.93 -15.91 -6.84
N TRP A 110 0.13 -15.14 -6.56
CA TRP A 110 0.90 -14.37 -7.53
C TRP A 110 2.37 -14.77 -7.46
N SER A 111 3.10 -14.55 -8.53
CA SER A 111 4.53 -14.82 -8.57
C SER A 111 5.28 -13.66 -9.19
N HIS A 112 6.45 -13.34 -8.63
CA HIS A 112 7.35 -12.30 -9.11
C HIS A 112 8.79 -12.77 -8.90
N GLU A 113 9.56 -12.88 -9.98
CA GLU A 113 10.99 -13.29 -9.94
C GLU A 113 11.28 -14.54 -9.09
N GLY A 114 10.39 -15.55 -9.18
CA GLY A 114 10.53 -16.80 -8.43
C GLY A 114 9.99 -16.78 -7.00
N ARG A 115 9.63 -15.60 -6.47
CA ARG A 115 8.92 -15.45 -5.20
C ARG A 115 7.43 -15.65 -5.41
N ARG A 116 6.75 -16.27 -4.44
CA ARG A 116 5.31 -16.53 -4.49
C ARG A 116 4.61 -15.75 -3.38
N PHE A 117 3.55 -15.04 -3.74
CA PHE A 117 2.72 -14.28 -2.81
C PHE A 117 1.32 -14.84 -2.82
N GLU A 118 0.63 -14.71 -1.69
CA GLU A 118 -0.78 -15.06 -1.59
C GLU A 118 -1.59 -13.95 -0.94
N VAL A 119 -2.85 -13.87 -1.35
CA VAL A 119 -3.84 -12.98 -0.75
C VAL A 119 -4.93 -13.79 -0.08
N ASN A 120 -5.13 -13.56 1.21
CA ASN A 120 -6.30 -14.06 1.93
C ASN A 120 -7.35 -12.96 2.04
N GLN A 121 -8.61 -13.39 2.05
CA GLN A 121 -9.74 -12.54 2.40
C GLN A 121 -10.52 -13.23 3.52
N LEU A 122 -10.83 -12.49 4.57
CA LEU A 122 -11.61 -13.01 5.67
C LEU A 122 -12.45 -11.92 6.33
N HIS A 123 -13.59 -12.34 6.88
CA HIS A 123 -14.43 -11.49 7.72
C HIS A 123 -14.10 -11.78 9.18
N HIS A 124 -13.53 -10.80 9.88
CA HIS A 124 -13.32 -10.90 11.32
C HIS A 124 -14.63 -10.55 12.04
N GLY A 125 -15.41 -11.59 12.38
CA GLY A 125 -16.67 -11.42 13.11
C GLY A 125 -16.55 -10.78 14.50
N ASP A 126 -15.38 -10.84 15.14
CA ASP A 126 -15.14 -10.18 16.43
C ASP A 126 -14.67 -8.73 16.30
N ALA A 127 -14.23 -8.32 15.10
CA ALA A 127 -13.70 -6.99 14.83
C ALA A 127 -14.53 -6.24 13.78
N ASP A 128 -15.71 -6.76 13.45
CA ASP A 128 -16.69 -6.15 12.55
C ASP A 128 -16.04 -5.58 11.29
N SER A 129 -15.18 -6.36 10.65
CA SER A 129 -14.38 -5.88 9.53
C SER A 129 -14.07 -6.95 8.50
N TRP A 130 -13.96 -6.52 7.26
CA TRP A 130 -13.41 -7.30 6.18
C TRP A 130 -11.90 -7.03 6.07
N CYS A 131 -11.10 -8.09 6.06
CA CYS A 131 -9.65 -8.01 5.97
C CYS A 131 -9.14 -8.67 4.71
N TYR A 132 -8.16 -8.03 4.09
CA TYR A 132 -7.35 -8.58 3.01
C TYR A 132 -5.91 -8.65 3.48
N GLU A 133 -5.31 -9.84 3.46
CA GLU A 133 -3.93 -10.06 3.88
C GLU A 133 -3.08 -10.40 2.67
N LEU A 134 -1.94 -9.75 2.50
CA LEU A 134 -0.93 -10.11 1.52
C LEU A 134 0.33 -10.60 2.24
N TYR A 135 0.79 -11.79 1.88
CA TYR A 135 1.99 -12.41 2.44
C TYR A 135 2.79 -13.16 1.38
N GLU A 136 4.07 -13.38 1.66
CA GLU A 136 4.92 -14.26 0.86
C GLU A 136 4.82 -15.70 1.35
N VAL A 137 4.79 -16.65 0.42
CA VAL A 137 4.68 -18.09 0.65
C VAL A 137 6.02 -18.77 0.42
N GLY A 138 6.49 -19.48 1.44
CA GLY A 138 7.71 -20.28 1.34
C GLY A 138 8.66 -20.05 2.51
N PRO A 139 9.88 -20.59 2.44
CA PRO A 139 10.88 -20.46 3.51
C PRO A 139 11.34 -19.01 3.74
N ASP A 140 11.08 -18.11 2.78
CA ASP A 140 11.49 -16.71 2.80
C ASP A 140 10.60 -15.83 3.69
N ASN A 141 9.53 -16.38 4.28
CA ASN A 141 8.71 -15.72 5.30
C ASN A 141 8.53 -16.58 6.58
N PRO A 142 9.62 -16.87 7.32
CA PRO A 142 9.56 -17.75 8.48
C PRO A 142 8.82 -17.11 9.68
N GLU A 143 8.71 -15.79 9.70
CA GLU A 143 8.10 -15.01 10.79
C GLU A 143 6.60 -14.81 10.60
N SER A 144 6.03 -15.31 9.49
CA SER A 144 4.63 -15.06 9.11
C SER A 144 4.32 -13.57 9.03
N ASN A 145 5.20 -12.80 8.38
CA ASN A 145 5.02 -11.38 8.13
C ASN A 145 3.99 -11.18 7.01
N TYR A 146 3.12 -10.19 7.17
CA TYR A 146 2.07 -9.85 6.20
C TYR A 146 1.69 -8.38 6.30
N ILE A 147 1.06 -7.86 5.26
CA ILE A 147 0.32 -6.60 5.33
C ILE A 147 -1.18 -6.90 5.30
N GLU A 148 -1.96 -6.18 6.10
CA GLU A 148 -3.40 -6.31 6.19
C GLU A 148 -4.05 -4.99 5.78
N VAL A 149 -5.01 -5.04 4.87
CA VAL A 149 -5.95 -3.92 4.66
C VAL A 149 -7.26 -4.26 5.35
N ARG A 150 -7.64 -3.43 6.30
CA ARG A 150 -8.86 -3.57 7.09
C ARG A 150 -9.91 -2.57 6.65
N ILE A 151 -11.11 -3.08 6.37
CA ILE A 151 -12.30 -2.33 6.00
C ILE A 151 -13.35 -2.56 7.09
N PRO A 152 -13.55 -1.61 8.00
CA PRO A 152 -14.57 -1.72 9.02
C PRO A 152 -15.99 -1.75 8.43
N ASP A 153 -16.90 -2.44 9.11
CA ASP A 153 -18.32 -2.43 8.83
C ASP A 153 -18.97 -1.20 9.48
N ALA A 154 -19.72 -0.44 8.69
CA ALA A 154 -20.50 0.70 9.15
C ALA A 154 -21.75 0.28 9.94
N SER A 155 -22.19 -0.98 9.80
CA SER A 155 -23.41 -1.48 10.44
C SER A 155 -23.36 -2.97 10.82
N PRO A 156 -22.44 -3.37 11.70
CA PRO A 156 -22.23 -4.78 12.02
C PRO A 156 -23.45 -5.50 12.61
N GLU A 157 -24.30 -4.75 13.32
CA GLU A 157 -25.51 -5.30 13.98
C GLU A 157 -26.77 -5.28 13.08
N ALA A 158 -26.70 -4.65 11.89
CA ALA A 158 -27.90 -4.30 11.11
C ALA A 158 -28.13 -5.14 9.85
N GLY A 159 -27.26 -6.11 9.54
CA GLY A 159 -27.46 -7.02 8.42
C GLY A 159 -26.18 -7.28 7.62
N PRO A 160 -26.22 -7.31 6.27
CA PRO A 160 -25.04 -7.61 5.46
C PRO A 160 -23.97 -6.52 5.61
N PHE A 161 -22.70 -6.90 5.43
CA PHE A 161 -21.55 -6.00 5.54
C PHE A 161 -21.73 -4.71 4.73
N ILE A 162 -21.54 -3.57 5.38
CA ILE A 162 -21.56 -2.24 4.76
C ILE A 162 -20.17 -1.62 4.95
N PRO A 163 -19.34 -1.47 3.90
CA PRO A 163 -18.01 -0.90 4.08
C PRO A 163 -18.08 0.55 4.57
N MET A 164 -17.23 0.91 5.54
CA MET A 164 -16.99 2.31 5.89
C MET A 164 -16.25 3.07 4.76
N LEU A 165 -16.29 4.40 4.82
CA LEU A 165 -15.57 5.28 3.89
C LEU A 165 -14.05 5.09 3.99
N ALA A 166 -13.33 5.41 2.91
CA ALA A 166 -11.87 5.34 2.79
C ALA A 166 -11.11 5.93 4.01
N ASP A 167 -11.65 6.97 4.63
CA ASP A 167 -11.08 7.63 5.81
C ASP A 167 -10.94 6.72 7.04
N HIS A 168 -11.66 5.61 7.07
CA HIS A 168 -11.65 4.62 8.15
C HIS A 168 -10.83 3.37 7.82
N LEU A 169 -10.36 3.23 6.57
CA LEU A 169 -9.56 2.08 6.16
C LEU A 169 -8.11 2.25 6.62
N THR A 170 -7.48 1.12 6.92
CA THR A 170 -6.07 1.10 7.35
C THR A 170 -5.30 -0.01 6.64
N LEU A 171 -4.06 0.29 6.29
CA LEU A 171 -3.02 -0.69 6.01
C LEU A 171 -2.21 -0.93 7.29
N THR A 172 -2.27 -2.14 7.82
CA THR A 172 -1.44 -2.58 8.96
C THR A 172 -0.28 -3.43 8.46
N MET A 173 0.92 -3.19 8.97
CA MET A 173 2.11 -3.96 8.64
C MET A 173 2.48 -4.84 9.83
N HIS A 174 2.45 -6.16 9.63
CA HIS A 174 2.78 -7.16 10.62
C HIS A 174 4.19 -7.70 10.34
N GLY A 175 5.15 -7.18 11.11
CA GLY A 175 6.58 -7.50 10.94
C GLY A 175 7.24 -6.70 9.83
N HIS A 176 8.29 -7.28 9.24
CA HIS A 176 9.12 -6.65 8.21
C HIS A 176 8.94 -7.37 6.87
N MET A 177 8.62 -6.62 5.83
CA MET A 177 8.43 -7.18 4.47
C MET A 177 9.15 -6.34 3.42
N ALA A 178 9.73 -7.02 2.43
CA ALA A 178 10.26 -6.40 1.21
C ALA A 178 9.42 -6.88 0.01
N LEU A 179 8.38 -6.13 -0.35
CA LEU A 179 7.43 -6.48 -1.40
C LEU A 179 7.88 -5.88 -2.75
N PRO A 180 7.89 -6.65 -3.85
CA PRO A 180 8.04 -6.06 -5.18
C PRO A 180 6.91 -5.07 -5.45
N TRP A 181 7.22 -3.91 -6.02
CA TRP A 181 6.21 -2.90 -6.35
C TRP A 181 5.04 -3.45 -7.18
N PRO A 182 5.24 -4.30 -8.22
CA PRO A 182 4.12 -4.84 -8.98
C PRO A 182 3.14 -5.67 -8.14
N VAL A 183 3.65 -6.38 -7.14
CA VAL A 183 2.85 -7.20 -6.21
C VAL A 183 2.06 -6.29 -5.26
N PHE A 184 2.74 -5.30 -4.66
CA PHE A 184 2.10 -4.32 -3.78
C PHE A 184 1.03 -3.50 -4.54
N ARG A 185 1.33 -3.00 -5.73
CA ARG A 185 0.40 -2.22 -6.55
C ARG A 185 -0.81 -3.04 -6.97
N ARG A 186 -0.60 -4.30 -7.39
CA ARG A 186 -1.68 -5.24 -7.73
C ARG A 186 -2.60 -5.50 -6.55
N PHE A 187 -2.07 -5.58 -5.33
CA PHE A 187 -2.86 -5.73 -4.12
C PHE A 187 -3.77 -4.52 -3.87
N LEU A 188 -3.21 -3.30 -3.93
CA LEU A 188 -4.00 -2.09 -3.77
C LEU A 188 -5.07 -1.94 -4.87
N ASP A 189 -4.72 -2.25 -6.12
CA ASP A 189 -5.66 -2.25 -7.26
C ASP A 189 -6.80 -3.24 -7.05
N ALA A 190 -6.52 -4.45 -6.56
CA ALA A 190 -7.55 -5.46 -6.32
C ALA A 190 -8.55 -5.02 -5.24
N ILE A 191 -8.08 -4.36 -4.18
CA ILE A 191 -8.94 -3.84 -3.11
C ILE A 191 -9.80 -2.68 -3.61
N GLN A 192 -9.20 -1.75 -4.37
CA GLN A 192 -9.95 -0.66 -5.01
C GLN A 192 -11.02 -1.20 -5.97
N ALA A 193 -10.67 -2.19 -6.80
CA ALA A 193 -11.57 -2.80 -7.78
C ALA A 193 -12.69 -3.63 -7.15
N ALA A 194 -12.51 -4.14 -5.93
CA ALA A 194 -13.56 -4.83 -5.19
C ALA A 194 -14.74 -3.92 -4.81
N GLY A 195 -14.65 -2.60 -5.06
CA GLY A 195 -15.75 -1.65 -4.87
C GLY A 195 -16.13 -1.42 -3.41
N VAL A 196 -15.27 -1.85 -2.50
CA VAL A 196 -15.43 -1.76 -1.03
C VAL A 196 -14.88 -0.45 -0.47
N ILE A 197 -14.18 0.35 -1.28
CA ILE A 197 -13.70 1.66 -0.86
C ILE A 197 -14.70 2.71 -1.33
N LEU A 198 -15.44 3.25 -0.38
CA LEU A 198 -16.32 4.38 -0.63
C LEU A 198 -15.52 5.67 -0.40
N GLU A 199 -15.29 6.44 -1.46
CA GLU A 199 -14.68 7.77 -1.33
C GLU A 199 -15.62 8.68 -0.54
N ALA A 200 -15.06 9.50 0.37
CA ALA A 200 -15.84 10.56 1.00
C ALA A 200 -16.20 11.59 -0.10
N THR A 201 -17.47 11.65 -0.50
CA THR A 201 -17.95 12.76 -1.33
C THR A 201 -17.73 14.05 -0.56
N GLY A 202 -16.85 14.91 -1.08
CA GLY A 202 -16.26 16.03 -0.38
C GLY A 202 -17.25 17.02 0.24
N ASP A 203 -16.71 17.76 1.21
CA ASP A 203 -17.28 18.97 1.80
C ASP A 203 -18.08 19.77 0.76
N GLU A 204 -19.36 19.99 1.07
CA GLU A 204 -20.19 20.97 0.37
C GLU A 204 -19.44 22.33 0.45
N PRO A 205 -19.11 22.99 -0.67
CA PRO A 205 -18.47 24.29 -0.60
C PRO A 205 -19.41 25.26 0.12
N PRO A 206 -18.89 26.20 0.95
CA PRO A 206 -19.73 27.14 1.65
C PRO A 206 -20.59 27.89 0.64
N ARG A 207 -21.90 27.80 0.80
CA ARG A 207 -22.85 28.53 -0.04
C ARG A 207 -22.58 30.04 0.07
N PRO A 208 -22.72 30.79 -1.04
CA PRO A 208 -22.42 32.21 -1.11
C PRO A 208 -23.25 33.06 -0.13
#